data_AF-A0A928P570-F1
#
_entry.id   AF-A0A928P570-F1
#
_cell.length_a   1.000
_cell.length_b   1.000
_cell.length_c   1.000
_cell.angle_alpha   90.00
_cell.angle_beta   90.00
_cell.angle_gamma   90.00
#
_symmetry.space_group_name_H-M   'P 1'
#
loop_
_entity.id
_entity.type
_entity.pdbx_description
1 polymer ?
#
loop_
_entity_poly.entity_id
_entity_poly.type
_entity_poly.pdbx_seq_one_letter_code
_entity_poly.pdbx_strand_id
1 'polypeptide(L)'
;MKKFLLLLMIFAMCISTIACDTTSESSSNIDSSSKTASSEPNSPKPNSSEPNSSEDFSSNNSQESSEENNNTSQSESDAIIQKTIDGISVVLNGESQLKSNGFKLDGDFSMSVSVTLEGYNSILSDITAKDITAKVDVSNLNESGTIQCVIDYTAPDGISIISRSESIANVKIKKYSAEITPPEETDIRIVNNVLISGTRAMEQFYGSATGGEKTANILNGFKEEMGDVNVYVLPAPLASAFYAPVGYEASISNHKKCFYGMRDALNNVGFVDTLSAISAHVDEEIYFRTDHHWQALAAYYACEELASVAGVSFDNISTFTTKSEDGVLGSFYTTYTKDPVLGNNPDTIVWYEPTREYTVEYYNRAGHSGDPITGRTLFSTNNGYTKFLYGDSYTTHIKTNVGNGRKLLVFKDSYGNALAPFLVGSFDEIIVADYRYFQADVSDFIAEQGITDVCFSIAAFGVSNFKGLKINY
;
A
#
# COMPACT_ATOMS: atom_id res chain seq x y z
N MET A 1 -23.94 20.68 -21.92
CA MET A 1 -22.81 20.37 -22.84
C MET A 1 -21.54 19.90 -22.12
N LYS A 2 -21.00 20.60 -21.11
CA LYS A 2 -19.78 20.16 -20.38
C LYS A 2 -19.86 18.75 -19.72
N LYS A 3 -21.03 18.35 -19.20
CA LYS A 3 -21.25 16.99 -18.66
C LYS A 3 -21.33 15.88 -19.73
N PHE A 4 -21.65 16.23 -20.98
CA PHE A 4 -21.78 15.26 -22.08
C PHE A 4 -20.41 14.97 -22.73
N LEU A 5 -19.48 15.92 -22.68
CA LEU A 5 -18.10 15.75 -23.16
C LEU A 5 -17.23 14.92 -22.20
N LEU A 6 -17.46 15.02 -20.89
CA LEU A 6 -16.78 14.18 -19.88
C LEU A 6 -17.12 12.69 -20.06
N LEU A 7 -18.36 12.39 -20.42
CA LEU A 7 -18.80 11.03 -20.74
C LEU A 7 -18.11 10.49 -22.01
N LEU A 8 -17.82 11.36 -22.98
CA LEU A 8 -17.09 11.01 -24.20
C LEU A 8 -15.61 10.67 -23.94
N MET A 9 -14.96 11.30 -22.95
CA MET A 9 -13.59 10.98 -22.55
C MET A 9 -13.48 9.62 -21.85
N ILE A 10 -14.43 9.31 -20.96
CA ILE A 10 -14.54 7.97 -20.34
C ILE A 10 -14.79 6.90 -21.42
N PHE A 11 -15.59 7.22 -22.45
CA PHE A 11 -15.86 6.31 -23.56
C PHE A 11 -14.65 6.17 -24.52
N ALA A 12 -13.91 7.26 -24.79
CA ALA A 12 -12.72 7.22 -25.64
C ALA A 12 -11.56 6.44 -25.00
N MET A 13 -11.38 6.54 -23.67
CA MET A 13 -10.43 5.70 -22.92
C MET A 13 -10.77 4.20 -22.97
N CYS A 14 -12.04 3.84 -23.22
CA CYS A 14 -12.47 2.45 -23.37
C CYS A 14 -12.42 1.92 -24.81
N ILE A 15 -12.39 2.77 -25.84
CA ILE A 15 -12.51 2.34 -27.25
C ILE A 15 -11.16 2.17 -27.96
N SER A 16 -10.10 2.90 -27.55
CA SER A 16 -8.79 2.82 -28.21
C SER A 16 -8.05 1.48 -28.05
N THR A 17 -8.60 0.53 -27.28
CA THR A 17 -8.05 -0.83 -27.09
C THR A 17 -8.77 -1.93 -27.89
N ILE A 18 -9.81 -1.62 -28.68
CA ILE A 18 -10.61 -2.64 -29.40
C ILE A 18 -10.15 -2.88 -30.85
N ALA A 19 -9.25 -2.05 -31.40
CA ALA A 19 -8.84 -2.14 -32.80
C ALA A 19 -7.37 -2.57 -33.00
N CYS A 20 -7.03 -3.80 -32.63
CA CYS A 20 -5.99 -4.57 -33.33
C CYS A 20 -6.14 -6.06 -33.07
N ASP A 21 -5.88 -6.84 -34.12
CA ASP A 21 -5.72 -8.30 -34.16
C ASP A 21 -6.97 -9.17 -34.14
N THR A 22 -7.62 -9.26 -35.30
CA THR A 22 -8.20 -10.53 -35.76
C THR A 22 -7.53 -10.94 -37.07
N THR A 23 -6.55 -11.84 -37.00
CA THR A 23 -6.21 -12.72 -38.12
C THR A 23 -6.08 -14.15 -37.61
N SER A 24 -7.02 -14.98 -38.07
CA SER A 24 -7.12 -16.41 -37.86
C SER A 24 -6.02 -17.18 -38.59
N GLU A 25 -5.44 -18.19 -37.95
CA GLU A 25 -4.87 -19.33 -38.67
C GLU A 25 -5.37 -20.65 -38.05
N SER A 26 -5.83 -21.50 -38.94
CA SER A 26 -6.35 -22.85 -38.73
C SER A 26 -5.23 -23.89 -38.86
N SER A 27 -5.22 -24.92 -38.01
CA SER A 27 -4.62 -26.20 -38.39
C SER A 27 -5.22 -27.40 -37.65
N SER A 28 -5.97 -28.19 -38.41
CA SER A 28 -6.10 -29.66 -38.48
C SER A 28 -5.66 -30.55 -37.31
N ASN A 29 -6.65 -31.35 -36.89
CA ASN A 29 -6.61 -32.73 -36.38
C ASN A 29 -5.40 -33.59 -36.76
N ILE A 30 -4.84 -34.31 -35.77
CA ILE A 30 -4.36 -35.69 -35.93
C ILE A 30 -4.81 -36.52 -34.73
N ASP A 31 -5.44 -37.65 -35.05
CA ASP A 31 -5.95 -38.71 -34.21
C ASP A 31 -4.88 -39.79 -34.00
N SER A 32 -4.75 -40.34 -32.78
CA SER A 32 -4.42 -41.77 -32.58
C SER A 32 -4.62 -42.20 -31.12
N SER A 33 -5.72 -42.93 -30.89
CA SER A 33 -5.88 -44.21 -30.14
C SER A 33 -4.65 -44.73 -29.35
N SER A 34 -4.72 -45.39 -28.18
CA SER A 34 -5.68 -46.38 -27.68
C SER A 34 -5.29 -46.89 -26.26
N LYS A 35 -6.30 -47.36 -25.49
CA LYS A 35 -6.32 -48.52 -24.54
C LYS A 35 -5.36 -48.52 -23.31
N THR A 36 -5.68 -48.99 -22.10
CA THR A 36 -6.84 -49.68 -21.47
C THR A 36 -6.60 -49.81 -19.94
N ALA A 37 -7.70 -49.69 -19.18
CA ALA A 37 -8.17 -50.54 -18.07
C ALA A 37 -7.50 -50.58 -16.65
N SER A 38 -8.36 -50.21 -15.68
CA SER A 38 -8.70 -50.88 -14.39
C SER A 38 -7.65 -50.90 -13.27
N SER A 39 -7.96 -50.77 -11.97
CA SER A 39 -9.18 -51.04 -11.19
C SER A 39 -9.12 -50.37 -9.80
N GLU A 40 -10.28 -49.94 -9.30
CA GLU A 40 -10.62 -49.65 -7.89
C GLU A 40 -11.50 -50.82 -7.34
N PRO A 41 -12.04 -50.82 -6.09
CA PRO A 41 -11.61 -50.23 -4.80
C PRO A 41 -11.80 -51.23 -3.60
N ASN A 42 -11.50 -50.82 -2.36
CA ASN A 42 -12.41 -50.99 -1.18
C ASN A 42 -11.80 -50.54 0.18
N SER A 43 -12.59 -49.74 0.90
CA SER A 43 -12.53 -49.31 2.33
C SER A 43 -13.22 -50.34 3.28
N PRO A 44 -13.60 -50.12 4.58
CA PRO A 44 -13.40 -49.00 5.57
C PRO A 44 -13.14 -49.39 7.10
N LYS A 45 -12.66 -48.40 7.92
CA LYS A 45 -12.95 -47.94 9.35
C LYS A 45 -13.34 -48.92 10.55
N PRO A 46 -13.58 -48.46 11.83
CA PRO A 46 -12.71 -47.87 12.90
C PRO A 46 -13.02 -48.40 14.37
N ASN A 47 -12.37 -47.88 15.45
CA ASN A 47 -12.89 -47.71 16.86
C ASN A 47 -11.75 -47.20 17.82
N SER A 48 -11.88 -46.13 18.66
CA SER A 48 -12.57 -45.90 19.97
C SER A 48 -12.15 -46.90 21.09
N SER A 49 -11.90 -46.62 22.38
CA SER A 49 -12.10 -45.51 23.36
C SER A 49 -11.32 -45.82 24.68
N GLU A 50 -11.05 -44.83 25.55
CA GLU A 50 -10.51 -44.93 26.95
C GLU A 50 -11.59 -45.33 28.02
N PRO A 51 -11.38 -45.21 29.37
CA PRO A 51 -10.50 -45.95 30.32
C PRO A 51 -11.25 -46.47 31.59
N ASN A 52 -10.52 -47.01 32.60
CA ASN A 52 -10.57 -46.66 34.06
C ASN A 52 -10.52 -47.84 35.10
N SER A 53 -9.85 -47.56 36.24
CA SER A 53 -9.90 -48.19 37.60
C SER A 53 -9.34 -49.62 37.80
N SER A 54 -8.79 -50.05 38.96
CA SER A 54 -9.01 -49.71 40.38
C SER A 54 -7.89 -50.24 41.33
N GLU A 55 -7.90 -49.73 42.58
CA GLU A 55 -7.69 -50.44 43.88
C GLU A 55 -6.25 -50.92 44.31
N ASP A 56 -5.78 -50.88 45.58
CA ASP A 56 -6.36 -50.60 46.92
C ASP A 56 -5.28 -50.56 48.06
N PHE A 57 -5.72 -50.23 49.29
CA PHE A 57 -5.20 -50.53 50.65
C PHE A 57 -4.11 -49.69 51.35
N SER A 58 -4.51 -48.85 52.32
CA SER A 58 -4.69 -49.24 53.75
C SER A 58 -4.47 -48.10 54.75
N SER A 59 -5.23 -48.19 55.84
CA SER A 59 -5.49 -47.25 56.93
C SER A 59 -4.43 -47.21 58.05
N ASN A 60 -4.27 -46.07 58.74
CA ASN A 60 -4.50 -46.02 60.20
C ASN A 60 -4.55 -44.61 60.80
N ASN A 61 -5.27 -44.57 61.92
CA ASN A 61 -5.85 -43.47 62.67
C ASN A 61 -4.89 -42.88 63.72
N SER A 62 -4.93 -41.56 63.98
CA SER A 62 -5.01 -40.98 65.35
C SER A 62 -4.86 -39.45 65.33
N GLN A 63 -5.80 -38.79 66.01
CA GLN A 63 -5.79 -37.37 66.35
C GLN A 63 -4.81 -37.09 67.50
N GLU A 64 -4.10 -35.97 67.46
CA GLU A 64 -3.96 -35.10 68.64
C GLU A 64 -3.59 -33.67 68.23
N SER A 65 -4.31 -32.74 68.83
CA SER A 65 -4.26 -31.29 68.67
C SER A 65 -3.04 -30.67 69.33
N SER A 66 -2.36 -29.74 68.64
CA SER A 66 -1.69 -28.61 69.31
C SER A 66 -1.72 -27.38 68.40
N GLU A 67 -2.06 -26.26 69.03
CA GLU A 67 -2.32 -24.94 68.48
C GLU A 67 -1.05 -24.24 67.97
N GLU A 68 -1.29 -23.36 66.99
CA GLU A 68 -0.63 -22.07 66.77
C GLU A 68 0.89 -21.96 66.88
N ASN A 69 1.53 -21.92 65.71
CA ASN A 69 2.50 -20.87 65.40
C ASN A 69 2.68 -20.78 63.88
N ASN A 70 1.79 -20.04 63.22
CA ASN A 70 2.02 -19.55 61.86
C ASN A 70 1.43 -18.15 61.76
N ASN A 71 2.15 -17.17 62.29
CA ASN A 71 1.85 -15.77 62.02
C ASN A 71 3.15 -14.97 61.82
N THR A 72 3.82 -15.21 60.70
CA THR A 72 4.87 -14.31 60.19
C THR A 72 5.02 -14.37 58.67
N SER A 73 3.91 -14.44 57.92
CA SER A 73 3.95 -14.32 56.46
C SER A 73 2.87 -13.40 55.88
N GLN A 74 2.15 -12.67 56.74
CA GLN A 74 1.05 -11.79 56.32
C GLN A 74 1.37 -10.28 56.48
N SER A 75 2.61 -9.90 56.81
CA SER A 75 2.96 -8.49 57.08
C SER A 75 3.75 -7.77 55.99
N GLU A 76 4.22 -8.47 54.94
CA GLU A 76 4.98 -7.84 53.85
C GLU A 76 4.13 -7.50 52.63
N SER A 77 2.95 -8.11 52.44
CA SER A 77 2.08 -7.86 51.27
C SER A 77 1.43 -6.48 51.27
N ASP A 78 1.20 -5.92 52.46
CA ASP A 78 0.42 -4.68 52.67
C ASP A 78 1.30 -3.45 52.93
N ALA A 79 2.63 -3.61 52.89
CA ALA A 79 3.55 -2.48 53.04
C ALA A 79 3.58 -1.64 51.75
N ILE A 80 3.47 -0.30 51.89
CA ILE A 80 3.72 0.62 50.78
C ILE A 80 5.24 0.72 50.59
N ILE A 81 5.70 0.43 49.38
CA ILE A 81 7.12 0.49 49.01
C ILE A 81 7.31 1.39 47.78
N GLN A 82 8.57 1.77 47.55
CA GLN A 82 8.97 2.50 46.35
C GLN A 82 9.88 1.64 45.48
N LYS A 83 9.68 1.68 44.16
CA LYS A 83 10.46 0.92 43.18
C LYS A 83 10.76 1.78 41.97
N THR A 84 12.03 1.80 41.57
CA THR A 84 12.45 2.46 40.32
C THR A 84 12.43 1.45 39.19
N ILE A 85 11.82 1.83 38.07
CA ILE A 85 11.75 1.05 36.84
C ILE A 85 12.50 1.83 35.76
N ASP A 86 13.57 1.23 35.25
CA ASP A 86 14.39 1.77 34.16
C ASP A 86 14.04 1.13 32.81
N GLY A 87 14.50 1.75 31.72
CA GLY A 87 14.41 1.16 30.38
C GLY A 87 13.02 1.20 29.77
N ILE A 88 12.15 2.12 30.19
CA ILE A 88 10.83 2.31 29.60
C ILE A 88 11.01 3.03 28.26
N SER A 89 10.66 2.39 27.15
CA SER A 89 10.71 3.02 25.83
C SER A 89 9.61 4.08 25.68
N VAL A 90 9.98 5.27 25.22
CA VAL A 90 9.01 6.32 24.87
C VAL A 90 8.46 6.03 23.48
N VAL A 91 7.14 5.96 23.36
CA VAL A 91 6.45 5.64 22.10
C VAL A 91 5.77 6.90 21.54
N LEU A 92 5.87 7.11 20.24
CA LEU A 92 5.16 8.21 19.58
C LEU A 92 3.71 7.81 19.27
N ASN A 93 2.79 8.77 19.39
CA ASN A 93 1.40 8.64 18.99
C ASN A 93 1.03 9.76 18.02
N GLY A 94 0.13 9.49 17.07
CA GLY A 94 -0.34 10.52 16.13
C GLY A 94 0.54 10.73 14.90
N GLU A 95 1.47 9.82 14.58
CA GLU A 95 2.34 9.93 13.39
C GLU A 95 1.55 10.00 12.08
N SER A 96 0.42 9.29 11.98
CA SER A 96 -0.49 9.41 10.83
C SER A 96 -1.04 10.83 10.69
N GLN A 97 -1.35 11.49 11.81
CA GLN A 97 -1.87 12.86 11.82
C GLN A 97 -0.75 13.88 11.54
N LEU A 98 0.47 13.63 12.04
CA LEU A 98 1.67 14.40 11.69
C LEU A 98 1.89 14.38 10.17
N LYS A 99 1.81 13.20 9.55
CA LYS A 99 1.82 13.04 8.08
C LYS A 99 0.66 13.80 7.44
N SER A 100 -0.53 13.74 8.04
CA SER A 100 -1.68 14.49 7.57
C SER A 100 -1.51 16.01 7.56
N ASN A 101 -0.77 16.53 8.53
CA ASN A 101 -0.39 17.94 8.64
C ASN A 101 0.71 18.32 7.62
N GLY A 102 1.22 17.36 6.84
CA GLY A 102 2.29 17.57 5.89
C GLY A 102 3.65 17.59 6.55
N PHE A 103 3.89 16.78 7.58
CA PHE A 103 5.18 16.63 8.26
C PHE A 103 5.53 15.16 8.49
N LYS A 104 6.80 14.87 8.71
CA LYS A 104 7.31 13.55 9.13
C LYS A 104 8.42 13.71 10.15
N LEU A 105 8.74 12.62 10.84
CA LEU A 105 9.95 12.54 11.65
C LEU A 105 11.19 12.75 10.76
N ASP A 106 12.17 13.45 11.32
CA ASP A 106 13.49 13.64 10.70
C ASP A 106 14.51 12.67 11.31
N GLY A 107 14.44 11.42 10.85
CA GLY A 107 15.23 10.28 11.34
C GLY A 107 14.45 9.39 12.32
N ASP A 108 15.13 8.37 12.82
CA ASP A 108 14.55 7.44 13.79
C ASP A 108 14.43 8.11 15.16
N PHE A 109 13.28 7.92 15.81
CA PHE A 109 13.06 8.34 17.19
C PHE A 109 13.31 7.15 18.13
N SER A 110 14.26 7.30 19.05
CA SER A 110 14.51 6.33 20.11
C SER A 110 14.87 7.04 21.40
N MET A 111 14.14 6.74 22.47
CA MET A 111 14.35 7.29 23.79
C MET A 111 13.88 6.28 24.85
N SER A 112 14.65 6.16 25.93
CA SER A 112 14.27 5.38 27.11
C SER A 112 14.33 6.26 28.36
N VAL A 113 13.41 6.02 29.28
CA VAL A 113 13.23 6.80 30.52
C VAL A 113 13.10 5.87 31.72
N SER A 114 13.18 6.44 32.92
CA SER A 114 12.88 5.75 34.16
C SER A 114 11.87 6.49 35.02
N VAL A 115 11.15 5.74 35.85
CA VAL A 115 10.18 6.27 36.81
C VAL A 115 10.38 5.63 38.17
N THR A 116 10.07 6.36 39.24
CA THR A 116 9.92 5.78 40.57
C THR A 116 8.44 5.71 40.91
N LEU A 117 8.01 4.53 41.30
CA LEU A 117 6.65 4.18 41.63
C LEU A 117 6.50 4.02 43.15
N GLU A 118 5.31 4.28 43.65
CA GLU A 118 4.89 4.03 45.03
C GLU A 118 3.58 3.24 45.03
N GLY A 119 3.52 2.16 45.82
CA GLY A 119 2.33 1.31 45.91
C GLY A 119 2.52 0.15 46.88
N TYR A 120 1.46 -0.65 47.07
CA TYR A 120 1.51 -1.86 47.89
C TYR A 120 2.51 -2.87 47.32
N ASN A 121 3.33 -3.47 48.18
CA ASN A 121 4.36 -4.43 47.80
C ASN A 121 3.80 -5.62 47.01
N SER A 122 2.61 -6.10 47.39
CA SER A 122 1.88 -7.17 46.70
C SER A 122 1.57 -6.88 45.22
N ILE A 123 1.55 -5.61 44.82
CA ILE A 123 1.33 -5.18 43.43
C ILE A 123 2.68 -4.79 42.81
N LEU A 124 3.49 -4.01 43.53
CA LEU A 124 4.69 -3.37 42.99
C LEU A 124 5.86 -4.32 42.73
N SER A 125 5.90 -5.47 43.42
CA SER A 125 6.95 -6.49 43.22
C SER A 125 7.01 -6.98 41.77
N ASP A 126 5.84 -7.12 41.14
CA ASP A 126 5.68 -7.78 39.84
C ASP A 126 5.72 -6.79 38.66
N ILE A 127 5.66 -5.50 38.95
CA ILE A 127 5.67 -4.44 37.92
C ILE A 127 7.02 -4.35 37.23
N THR A 128 6.97 -4.29 35.90
CA THR A 128 8.12 -4.16 35.01
C THR A 128 7.96 -2.95 34.10
N ALA A 129 8.98 -2.66 33.28
CA ALA A 129 8.91 -1.60 32.28
C ALA A 129 7.77 -1.80 31.25
N LYS A 130 7.29 -3.03 31.04
CA LYS A 130 6.19 -3.32 30.11
C LYS A 130 4.83 -2.87 30.63
N ASP A 131 4.70 -2.70 31.94
CA ASP A 131 3.46 -2.31 32.61
C ASP A 131 3.30 -0.79 32.73
N ILE A 132 4.35 -0.04 32.38
CA ILE A 132 4.36 1.42 32.37
C ILE A 132 4.36 1.90 30.92
N THR A 133 3.47 2.85 30.62
CA THR A 133 3.49 3.52 29.31
C THR A 133 4.08 4.91 29.44
N ALA A 134 4.95 5.27 28.49
CA ALA A 134 5.48 6.62 28.29
C ALA A 134 5.24 6.99 26.82
N LYS A 135 4.43 8.01 26.57
CA LYS A 135 3.96 8.37 25.23
C LYS A 135 4.19 9.83 24.92
N VAL A 136 4.41 10.15 23.66
CA VAL A 136 4.48 11.52 23.15
C VAL A 136 3.49 11.66 22.02
N ASP A 137 2.57 12.62 22.12
CA ASP A 137 1.62 12.92 21.06
C ASP A 137 2.20 13.92 20.05
N VAL A 138 2.36 13.49 18.80
CA VAL A 138 2.83 14.31 17.68
C VAL A 138 1.71 14.75 16.74
N SER A 139 0.46 14.42 17.05
CA SER A 139 -0.69 14.61 16.14
C SER A 139 -0.97 16.07 15.76
N ASN A 140 -0.65 17.00 16.65
CA ASN A 140 -0.93 18.43 16.49
C ASN A 140 0.27 19.23 15.97
N LEU A 141 1.40 18.57 15.69
CA LEU A 141 2.61 19.26 15.27
C LEU A 141 2.49 19.65 13.79
N ASN A 142 2.88 20.90 13.50
CA ASN A 142 2.61 21.56 12.23
C ASN A 142 3.74 22.50 11.78
N GLU A 143 4.94 22.30 12.31
CA GLU A 143 6.15 23.03 11.93
C GLU A 143 7.37 22.08 11.87
N SER A 144 8.38 22.48 11.09
CA SER A 144 9.65 21.75 11.00
C SER A 144 10.62 22.25 12.08
N GLY A 145 11.49 21.36 12.56
CA GLY A 145 12.49 21.66 13.56
C GLY A 145 12.60 20.58 14.62
N THR A 146 13.30 20.91 15.71
CA THR A 146 13.30 20.08 16.93
C THR A 146 12.23 20.62 17.87
N ILE A 147 11.18 19.85 18.08
CA ILE A 147 10.03 20.23 18.90
C ILE A 147 10.12 19.52 20.24
N GLN A 148 9.89 20.26 21.33
CA GLN A 148 9.82 19.73 22.67
C GLN A 148 8.41 19.25 22.96
N CYS A 149 8.25 17.95 23.19
CA CYS A 149 6.96 17.34 23.45
C CYS A 149 6.91 16.77 24.86
N VAL A 150 5.77 16.93 25.54
CA VAL A 150 5.57 16.36 26.88
C VAL A 150 5.43 14.84 26.78
N ILE A 151 6.06 14.14 27.72
CA ILE A 151 5.92 12.69 27.86
C ILE A 151 4.77 12.40 28.82
N ASP A 152 3.72 11.78 28.32
CA ASP A 152 2.59 11.30 29.09
C ASP A 152 2.88 9.91 29.65
N TYR A 153 2.86 9.80 30.98
CA TYR A 153 3.12 8.56 31.69
C TYR A 153 1.83 7.98 32.26
N THR A 154 1.68 6.65 32.18
CA THR A 154 0.58 5.93 32.85
C THR A 154 1.12 4.68 33.52
N ALA A 155 0.71 4.47 34.77
CA ALA A 155 0.96 3.26 35.54
C ALA A 155 -0.38 2.53 35.81
N PRO A 156 -0.35 1.24 36.16
CA PRO A 156 -1.56 0.49 36.53
C PRO A 156 -2.27 1.07 37.75
N ASP A 157 -3.56 0.76 37.88
CA ASP A 157 -4.38 1.19 39.01
C ASP A 157 -3.78 0.78 40.36
N GLY A 158 -3.86 1.68 41.34
CA GLY A 158 -3.30 1.47 42.67
C GLY A 158 -1.79 1.74 42.79
N ILE A 159 -1.12 2.18 41.72
CA ILE A 159 0.28 2.58 41.72
C ILE A 159 0.41 4.07 41.38
N SER A 160 1.18 4.79 42.18
CA SER A 160 1.47 6.21 41.95
C SER A 160 2.86 6.40 41.34
N ILE A 161 2.97 7.19 40.28
CA ILE A 161 4.26 7.65 39.76
C ILE A 161 4.70 8.89 40.56
N ILE A 162 5.74 8.75 41.37
CA ILE A 162 6.21 9.81 42.28
C ILE A 162 7.40 10.60 41.73
N SER A 163 8.20 10.02 40.82
CA SER A 163 9.24 10.75 40.08
C SER A 163 9.49 10.17 38.68
N ARG A 164 10.06 11.01 37.81
CA ARG A 164 10.35 10.72 36.40
C ARG A 164 11.77 11.20 36.09
N SER A 165 12.54 10.44 35.32
CA SER A 165 13.89 10.86 34.88
C SER A 165 13.83 12.03 33.90
N GLU A 166 12.81 12.04 33.05
CA GLU A 166 12.56 13.05 32.03
C GLU A 166 11.08 13.38 31.97
N SER A 167 10.74 14.55 31.44
CA SER A 167 9.34 14.94 31.18
C SER A 167 9.14 15.47 29.76
N ILE A 168 10.23 15.65 29.01
CA ILE A 168 10.25 16.21 27.67
C ILE A 168 11.04 15.30 26.73
N ALA A 169 10.48 15.04 25.55
CA ALA A 169 11.19 14.44 24.44
C ALA A 169 11.49 15.50 23.37
N ASN A 170 12.68 15.47 22.77
CA ASN A 170 13.02 16.28 21.61
C ASN A 170 12.69 15.48 20.34
N VAL A 171 11.61 15.82 19.66
CA VAL A 171 11.16 15.17 18.43
C VAL A 171 11.58 16.02 17.23
N LYS A 172 12.36 15.45 16.31
CA LYS A 172 12.77 16.15 15.08
C LYS A 172 11.76 15.91 13.98
N ILE A 173 11.31 16.99 13.34
CA ILE A 173 10.22 16.98 12.37
C ILE A 173 10.63 17.79 11.14
N LYS A 174 10.23 17.32 9.96
CA LYS A 174 10.39 18.03 8.68
C LYS A 174 9.13 17.97 7.84
N LYS A 175 8.86 19.02 7.05
CA LYS A 175 7.72 19.08 6.12
C LYS A 175 7.80 17.97 5.08
N TYR A 176 6.65 17.43 4.69
CA TYR A 176 6.49 16.24 3.85
C TYR A 176 6.73 16.54 2.36
N SER A 177 6.56 17.79 1.89
CA SER A 177 6.74 18.14 0.48
C SER A 177 7.65 19.34 0.27
N ALA A 178 8.44 19.31 -0.82
CA ALA A 178 8.93 20.55 -1.43
C ALA A 178 7.72 21.43 -1.80
N GLU A 179 7.82 22.75 -1.65
CA GLU A 179 6.80 23.64 -2.18
C GLU A 179 6.89 23.61 -3.71
N ILE A 180 5.89 23.01 -4.35
CA ILE A 180 5.76 23.06 -5.81
C ILE A 180 5.51 24.51 -6.20
N THR A 181 6.54 25.12 -6.76
CA THR A 181 6.44 26.46 -7.35
C THR A 181 5.98 26.28 -8.79
N PRO A 182 4.79 26.79 -9.17
CA PRO A 182 4.32 26.69 -10.55
C PRO A 182 5.36 27.30 -11.50
N PRO A 183 5.73 26.60 -12.60
CA PRO A 183 6.66 27.16 -13.56
C PRO A 183 6.07 28.40 -14.23
N GLU A 184 6.90 29.43 -14.41
CA GLU A 184 6.57 30.57 -15.26
C GLU A 184 6.79 30.17 -16.72
N GLU A 185 5.70 29.91 -17.44
CA GLU A 185 5.72 29.58 -18.86
C GLU A 185 4.89 30.60 -19.64
N THR A 186 5.34 30.93 -20.85
CA THR A 186 4.69 31.93 -21.70
C THR A 186 3.99 31.31 -22.90
N ASP A 187 4.46 30.16 -23.39
CA ASP A 187 3.76 29.40 -24.42
C ASP A 187 2.81 28.40 -23.77
N ILE A 188 1.61 28.89 -23.45
CA ILE A 188 0.54 28.10 -22.85
C ILE A 188 -0.68 28.08 -23.78
N ARG A 189 -1.20 26.89 -24.07
CA ARG A 189 -2.43 26.71 -24.85
C ARG A 189 -3.16 25.45 -24.43
N ILE A 190 -4.45 25.41 -24.75
CA ILE A 190 -5.28 24.22 -24.55
C ILE A 190 -5.72 23.69 -25.92
N VAL A 191 -5.41 22.43 -26.19
CA VAL A 191 -5.86 21.72 -27.39
C VAL A 191 -6.62 20.48 -26.93
N ASN A 192 -7.91 20.36 -27.30
CA ASN A 192 -8.75 19.22 -26.92
C ASN A 192 -8.72 18.90 -25.41
N ASN A 193 -8.77 19.94 -24.56
CA ASN A 193 -8.68 19.89 -23.10
C ASN A 193 -7.33 19.44 -22.52
N VAL A 194 -6.31 19.23 -23.36
CA VAL A 194 -4.93 19.02 -22.91
C VAL A 194 -4.25 20.38 -22.78
N LEU A 195 -3.71 20.67 -21.61
CA LEU A 195 -2.91 21.85 -21.33
C LEU A 195 -1.49 21.60 -21.86
N ILE A 196 -1.04 22.42 -22.79
CA ILE A 196 0.33 22.42 -23.30
C ILE A 196 1.02 23.65 -22.72
N SER A 197 2.16 23.42 -22.06
CA SER A 197 3.00 24.41 -21.41
C SER A 197 4.44 24.16 -21.84
N GLY A 198 4.98 25.03 -22.70
CA GLY A 198 6.29 24.83 -23.32
C GLY A 198 6.28 23.53 -24.12
N THR A 199 7.14 22.57 -23.77
CA THR A 199 7.23 21.25 -24.45
C THR A 199 6.43 20.13 -23.77
N ARG A 200 5.71 20.42 -22.68
CA ARG A 200 4.97 19.43 -21.89
C ARG A 200 3.46 19.58 -22.10
N ALA A 201 2.78 18.45 -22.25
CA ALA A 201 1.34 18.33 -22.17
C ALA A 201 0.91 17.71 -20.83
N MET A 202 -0.25 18.12 -20.35
CA MET A 202 -0.83 17.69 -19.07
C MET A 202 -2.35 17.74 -19.11
N GLU A 203 -3.02 16.90 -18.33
CA GLU A 203 -4.45 17.06 -18.07
C GLU A 203 -4.71 18.04 -16.94
N GLN A 204 -5.82 18.78 -17.01
CA GLN A 204 -6.28 19.60 -15.89
C GLN A 204 -7.15 18.76 -14.95
N PHE A 205 -6.83 18.79 -13.65
CA PHE A 205 -7.55 18.01 -12.66
C PHE A 205 -8.53 18.86 -11.86
N TYR A 206 -9.77 18.35 -11.77
CA TYR A 206 -10.88 19.01 -11.08
C TYR A 206 -11.42 18.19 -9.90
N GLY A 207 -10.56 17.39 -9.26
CA GLY A 207 -10.93 16.61 -8.09
C GLY A 207 -11.29 17.48 -6.88
N SER A 208 -12.02 16.88 -5.94
CA SER A 208 -12.45 17.53 -4.70
C SER A 208 -12.35 16.55 -3.53
N ALA A 209 -12.36 17.07 -2.30
CA ALA A 209 -12.38 16.26 -1.08
C ALA A 209 -13.55 15.26 -1.10
N THR A 210 -14.76 15.71 -1.42
CA THR A 210 -15.95 14.84 -1.57
C THR A 210 -15.77 13.75 -2.62
N GLY A 211 -15.01 13.99 -3.69
CA GLY A 211 -14.68 12.94 -4.67
C GLY A 211 -13.80 11.85 -4.05
N GLY A 212 -12.78 12.26 -3.28
CA GLY A 212 -11.91 11.35 -2.55
C GLY A 212 -12.64 10.58 -1.46
N GLU A 213 -13.44 11.26 -0.64
CA GLU A 213 -14.25 10.66 0.44
C GLU A 213 -15.17 9.54 -0.07
N LYS A 214 -15.78 9.72 -1.25
CA LYS A 214 -16.63 8.68 -1.87
C LYS A 214 -15.84 7.41 -2.17
N THR A 215 -14.64 7.55 -2.71
CA THR A 215 -13.77 6.41 -2.99
C THR A 215 -13.29 5.76 -1.70
N ALA A 216 -12.92 6.56 -0.68
CA ALA A 216 -12.58 6.03 0.64
C ALA A 216 -13.71 5.17 1.22
N ASN A 217 -14.96 5.64 1.18
CA ASN A 217 -16.10 4.89 1.69
C ASN A 217 -16.32 3.54 0.97
N ILE A 218 -16.07 3.47 -0.34
CA ILE A 218 -16.12 2.20 -1.08
C ILE A 218 -15.03 1.25 -0.58
N LEU A 219 -13.81 1.75 -0.39
CA LEU A 219 -12.68 0.94 0.07
C LEU A 219 -12.80 0.51 1.53
N ASN A 220 -13.42 1.33 2.38
CA ASN A 220 -13.76 0.97 3.76
C ASN A 220 -14.71 -0.23 3.78
N GLY A 221 -15.77 -0.20 2.95
CA GLY A 221 -16.69 -1.34 2.82
C GLY A 221 -15.99 -2.59 2.30
N PHE A 222 -15.09 -2.45 1.32
CA PHE A 222 -14.26 -3.57 0.85
C PHE A 222 -13.37 -4.14 1.96
N LYS A 223 -12.71 -3.28 2.75
CA LYS A 223 -11.88 -3.70 3.87
C LYS A 223 -12.68 -4.43 4.95
N GLU A 224 -13.88 -3.95 5.27
CA GLU A 224 -14.78 -4.62 6.21
C GLU A 224 -15.14 -6.04 5.74
N GLU A 225 -15.37 -6.23 4.44
CA GLU A 225 -15.69 -7.52 3.85
C GLU A 225 -14.49 -8.49 3.84
N MET A 226 -13.29 -7.98 3.54
CA MET A 226 -12.10 -8.82 3.39
C MET A 226 -11.44 -9.22 4.72
N GLY A 227 -11.94 -8.75 5.86
CA GLY A 227 -11.48 -9.15 7.18
C GLY A 227 -9.99 -8.88 7.39
N ASP A 228 -9.20 -9.93 7.59
CA ASP A 228 -7.77 -9.85 7.95
C ASP A 228 -6.85 -9.42 6.79
N VAL A 229 -7.34 -9.42 5.55
CA VAL A 229 -6.54 -8.98 4.38
C VAL A 229 -6.18 -7.50 4.52
N ASN A 230 -4.91 -7.15 4.38
CA ASN A 230 -4.50 -5.75 4.38
C ASN A 230 -4.97 -5.07 3.10
N VAL A 231 -5.56 -3.88 3.21
CA VAL A 231 -6.05 -3.12 2.05
C VAL A 231 -5.35 -1.78 2.01
N TYR A 232 -4.86 -1.41 0.83
CA TYR A 232 -4.18 -0.15 0.56
C TYR A 232 -4.82 0.58 -0.61
N VAL A 233 -4.71 1.90 -0.61
CA VAL A 233 -5.01 2.74 -1.78
C VAL A 233 -3.79 3.57 -2.15
N LEU A 234 -3.44 3.49 -3.43
CA LEU A 234 -2.36 4.22 -4.08
C LEU A 234 -2.99 5.12 -5.15
N PRO A 235 -3.33 6.37 -4.81
CA PRO A 235 -3.86 7.29 -5.80
C PRO A 235 -2.71 7.83 -6.67
N ALA A 236 -2.70 7.59 -7.97
CA ALA A 236 -1.63 8.10 -8.84
C ALA A 236 -1.93 9.55 -9.29
N PRO A 237 -1.07 10.53 -8.95
CA PRO A 237 -1.27 11.92 -9.37
C PRO A 237 -1.00 12.10 -10.87
N LEU A 238 -1.60 13.14 -11.47
CA LEU A 238 -1.29 13.54 -12.84
C LEU A 238 -0.07 14.46 -12.86
N ALA A 239 0.54 14.64 -14.03
CA ALA A 239 1.65 15.59 -14.20
C ALA A 239 1.30 17.02 -13.74
N SER A 240 0.03 17.44 -13.89
CA SER A 240 -0.45 18.76 -13.44
C SER A 240 -0.51 18.93 -11.91
N ALA A 241 -0.28 17.88 -11.13
CA ALA A 241 -0.06 18.00 -9.69
C ALA A 241 1.28 18.69 -9.36
N PHE A 242 2.24 18.65 -10.30
CA PHE A 242 3.61 19.11 -10.10
C PHE A 242 4.03 20.19 -11.09
N TYR A 243 3.56 20.12 -12.34
CA TYR A 243 4.09 20.95 -13.43
C TYR A 243 3.08 21.95 -14.01
N ALA A 244 1.90 22.11 -13.42
CA ALA A 244 0.93 23.08 -13.91
C ALA A 244 1.48 24.51 -13.78
N PRO A 245 1.51 25.31 -14.87
CA PRO A 245 2.10 26.63 -14.86
C PRO A 245 1.26 27.65 -14.08
N VAL A 246 1.83 28.83 -13.86
CA VAL A 246 1.11 29.99 -13.30
C VAL A 246 -0.23 30.21 -14.03
N GLY A 247 -1.30 30.40 -13.28
CA GLY A 247 -2.69 30.48 -13.76
C GLY A 247 -3.46 29.15 -13.80
N TYR A 248 -2.78 28.01 -13.57
CA TYR A 248 -3.36 26.67 -13.55
C TYR A 248 -3.17 25.92 -12.22
N GLU A 249 -2.84 26.65 -11.16
CA GLU A 249 -2.56 26.16 -9.80
C GLU A 249 -3.75 25.41 -9.18
N ALA A 250 -4.95 25.65 -9.70
CA ALA A 250 -6.14 24.89 -9.34
C ALA A 250 -5.90 23.37 -9.46
N SER A 251 -5.20 22.91 -10.51
CA SER A 251 -4.88 21.48 -10.68
C SER A 251 -4.03 20.94 -9.53
N ILE A 252 -3.01 21.70 -9.10
CA ILE A 252 -2.15 21.33 -7.97
C ILE A 252 -2.98 21.22 -6.68
N SER A 253 -3.78 22.25 -6.39
CA SER A 253 -4.58 22.28 -5.16
C SER A 253 -5.69 21.20 -5.15
N ASN A 254 -6.25 20.84 -6.31
CA ASN A 254 -7.32 19.87 -6.42
C ASN A 254 -6.83 18.43 -6.21
N HIS A 255 -5.61 18.10 -6.61
CA HIS A 255 -4.99 16.82 -6.27
C HIS A 255 -4.87 16.66 -4.75
N LYS A 256 -4.27 17.65 -4.08
CA LYS A 256 -4.13 17.66 -2.62
C LYS A 256 -5.48 17.52 -1.92
N LYS A 257 -6.47 18.33 -2.30
CA LYS A 257 -7.83 18.27 -1.73
C LYS A 257 -8.47 16.90 -1.92
N CYS A 258 -8.36 16.32 -3.12
CA CYS A 258 -8.97 15.04 -3.43
C CYS A 258 -8.31 13.89 -2.67
N PHE A 259 -6.98 13.81 -2.71
CA PHE A 259 -6.24 12.68 -2.14
C PHE A 259 -6.23 12.73 -0.62
N TYR A 260 -6.12 13.92 -0.02
CA TYR A 260 -6.16 14.05 1.44
C TYR A 260 -7.57 13.99 2.00
N GLY A 261 -8.59 14.45 1.26
CA GLY A 261 -9.99 14.16 1.62
C GLY A 261 -10.31 12.66 1.59
N MET A 262 -9.72 11.91 0.66
CA MET A 262 -9.78 10.44 0.67
C MET A 262 -9.08 9.88 1.91
N ARG A 263 -7.81 10.22 2.13
CA ARG A 263 -7.02 9.78 3.29
C ARG A 263 -7.78 9.96 4.61
N ASP A 264 -8.31 11.16 4.83
CA ASP A 264 -8.97 11.52 6.09
C ASP A 264 -10.29 10.77 6.31
N ALA A 265 -10.86 10.17 5.26
CA ALA A 265 -12.08 9.37 5.31
C ALA A 265 -11.83 7.84 5.31
N LEU A 266 -10.58 7.39 5.17
CA LEU A 266 -10.26 5.96 5.21
C LEU A 266 -10.35 5.41 6.64
N ASN A 267 -10.80 4.17 6.76
CA ASN A 267 -10.90 3.42 8.00
C ASN A 267 -10.27 2.05 7.81
N ASN A 268 -9.17 1.77 8.52
CA ASN A 268 -8.41 0.51 8.42
C ASN A 268 -7.91 0.16 6.99
N VAL A 269 -7.81 1.16 6.11
CA VAL A 269 -7.21 1.06 4.78
C VAL A 269 -5.93 1.91 4.77
N GLY A 270 -4.80 1.33 4.37
CA GLY A 270 -3.53 2.04 4.29
C GLY A 270 -3.51 3.04 3.15
N PHE A 271 -3.24 4.31 3.45
CA PHE A 271 -3.08 5.36 2.45
C PHE A 271 -1.62 5.45 2.00
N VAL A 272 -1.36 5.28 0.70
CA VAL A 272 -0.04 5.47 0.10
C VAL A 272 0.06 6.92 -0.41
N ASP A 273 0.81 7.78 0.27
CA ASP A 273 0.91 9.21 -0.07
C ASP A 273 1.88 9.47 -1.24
N THR A 274 1.45 9.08 -2.43
CA THR A 274 2.17 9.27 -3.69
C THR A 274 2.43 10.73 -4.03
N LEU A 275 1.53 11.65 -3.66
CA LEU A 275 1.71 13.08 -3.94
C LEU A 275 2.98 13.57 -3.27
N SER A 276 3.14 13.21 -1.99
CA SER A 276 4.32 13.64 -1.27
C SER A 276 5.57 12.87 -1.66
N ALA A 277 5.47 11.54 -1.82
CA ALA A 277 6.58 10.70 -2.25
C ALA A 277 7.20 11.22 -3.56
N ILE A 278 6.37 11.55 -4.54
CA ILE A 278 6.82 12.03 -5.85
C ILE A 278 7.25 13.50 -5.81
N SER A 279 6.63 14.35 -4.96
CA SER A 279 6.96 15.79 -4.90
C SER A 279 8.41 16.09 -4.55
N ALA A 280 9.10 15.17 -3.87
CA ALA A 280 10.51 15.31 -3.53
C ALA A 280 11.46 15.15 -4.74
N HIS A 281 10.93 14.70 -5.89
CA HIS A 281 11.69 14.28 -7.07
C HIS A 281 11.23 15.01 -8.35
N VAL A 282 10.64 16.20 -8.22
CA VAL A 282 10.11 16.97 -9.35
C VAL A 282 11.18 17.55 -10.29
N ASP A 283 12.44 17.56 -9.85
CA ASP A 283 13.59 17.92 -10.70
C ASP A 283 14.08 16.74 -11.55
N GLU A 284 13.49 15.55 -11.39
CA GLU A 284 13.83 14.33 -12.12
C GLU A 284 12.80 14.04 -13.23
N GLU A 285 13.14 13.15 -14.18
CA GLU A 285 12.25 12.76 -15.28
C GLU A 285 11.17 11.76 -14.83
N ILE A 286 10.26 12.23 -13.98
CA ILE A 286 9.22 11.42 -13.33
C ILE A 286 7.89 11.37 -14.10
N TYR A 287 7.68 12.21 -15.12
CA TYR A 287 6.49 12.17 -15.99
C TYR A 287 6.85 12.40 -17.45
N PHE A 288 6.22 11.63 -18.33
CA PHE A 288 6.28 11.89 -19.77
C PHE A 288 5.78 13.31 -20.09
N ARG A 289 6.33 13.93 -21.14
CA ARG A 289 5.86 15.23 -21.63
C ARG A 289 4.79 15.07 -22.71
N THR A 290 4.85 13.99 -23.46
CA THR A 290 3.97 13.70 -24.61
C THR A 290 2.96 12.58 -24.32
N ASP A 291 3.08 11.90 -23.19
CA ASP A 291 2.15 10.88 -22.70
C ASP A 291 1.49 11.31 -21.38
N HIS A 292 0.26 10.84 -21.17
CA HIS A 292 -0.51 11.10 -19.96
C HIS A 292 -0.05 10.35 -18.70
N HIS A 293 0.86 9.37 -18.81
CA HIS A 293 1.34 8.62 -17.65
C HIS A 293 2.57 9.26 -16.99
N TRP A 294 2.82 8.85 -15.75
CA TRP A 294 4.14 8.98 -15.12
C TRP A 294 5.22 8.17 -15.87
N GLN A 295 6.49 8.47 -15.61
CA GLN A 295 7.60 7.58 -15.97
C GLN A 295 7.78 6.50 -14.91
N ALA A 296 8.56 5.46 -15.22
CA ALA A 296 8.85 4.36 -14.29
C ALA A 296 9.45 4.84 -12.96
N LEU A 297 10.18 5.96 -12.96
CA LEU A 297 10.79 6.49 -11.75
C LEU A 297 9.77 7.02 -10.72
N ALA A 298 8.68 7.66 -11.16
CA ALA A 298 7.59 8.01 -10.24
C ALA A 298 6.86 6.77 -9.72
N ALA A 299 6.70 5.74 -10.55
CA ALA A 299 6.15 4.45 -10.12
C ALA A 299 7.05 3.78 -9.06
N TYR A 300 8.37 3.90 -9.17
CA TYR A 300 9.32 3.45 -8.15
C TYR A 300 9.07 4.14 -6.81
N TYR A 301 8.97 5.48 -6.77
CA TYR A 301 8.70 6.21 -5.51
C TYR A 301 7.31 5.89 -4.93
N ALA A 302 6.31 5.65 -5.78
CA ALA A 302 5.00 5.19 -5.33
C ALA A 302 5.05 3.78 -4.73
N CYS A 303 5.84 2.87 -5.30
CA CYS A 303 6.08 1.54 -4.75
C CYS A 303 6.89 1.57 -3.46
N GLU A 304 7.86 2.49 -3.32
CA GLU A 304 8.63 2.69 -2.08
C GLU A 304 7.70 3.07 -0.92
N GLU A 305 6.79 4.02 -1.15
CA GLU A 305 5.79 4.40 -0.15
C GLU A 305 4.82 3.24 0.14
N LEU A 306 4.38 2.50 -0.89
CA LEU A 306 3.53 1.32 -0.69
C LEU A 306 4.23 0.27 0.18
N ALA A 307 5.49 -0.05 -0.12
CA ALA A 307 6.27 -1.01 0.65
C ALA A 307 6.46 -0.55 2.10
N SER A 308 6.71 0.76 2.31
CA SER A 308 6.77 1.35 3.65
C SER A 308 5.45 1.22 4.40
N VAL A 309 4.31 1.49 3.77
CA VAL A 309 2.98 1.38 4.39
C VAL A 309 2.63 -0.08 4.68
N ALA A 310 3.02 -1.01 3.80
CA ALA A 310 2.77 -2.45 3.94
C ALA A 310 3.74 -3.18 4.89
N GLY A 311 4.80 -2.48 5.35
CA GLY A 311 5.81 -3.03 6.25
C GLY A 311 6.64 -4.14 5.60
N VAL A 312 6.97 -4.02 4.32
CA VAL A 312 7.76 -5.01 3.55
C VAL A 312 9.07 -4.42 3.06
N SER A 313 10.03 -5.28 2.70
CA SER A 313 11.29 -4.84 2.12
C SER A 313 11.08 -4.15 0.77
N PHE A 314 11.96 -3.21 0.44
CA PHE A 314 11.97 -2.55 -0.86
C PHE A 314 13.40 -2.44 -1.37
N ASP A 315 13.62 -2.82 -2.63
CA ASP A 315 14.94 -2.80 -3.22
C ASP A 315 15.31 -1.37 -3.65
N ASN A 316 16.55 -0.97 -3.38
CA ASN A 316 17.05 0.32 -3.85
C ASN A 316 17.15 0.33 -5.38
N ILE A 317 16.74 1.42 -6.04
CA ILE A 317 16.73 1.51 -7.51
C ILE A 317 18.08 1.16 -8.17
N SER A 318 19.20 1.39 -7.47
CA SER A 318 20.55 1.05 -7.96
C SER A 318 20.80 -0.45 -8.16
N THR A 319 19.96 -1.32 -7.60
CA THR A 319 20.05 -2.78 -7.81
C THR A 319 19.39 -3.24 -9.11
N PHE A 320 18.66 -2.37 -9.81
CA PHE A 320 17.98 -2.69 -11.05
C PHE A 320 18.88 -2.42 -12.26
N THR A 321 18.67 -3.16 -13.35
CA THR A 321 19.32 -2.84 -14.63
C THR A 321 18.52 -1.78 -15.35
N THR A 322 19.10 -0.59 -15.54
CA THR A 322 18.45 0.51 -16.26
C THR A 322 18.54 0.31 -17.77
N LYS A 323 17.43 0.54 -18.47
CA LYS A 323 17.31 0.50 -19.93
C LYS A 323 16.54 1.73 -20.41
N SER A 324 16.76 2.14 -21.65
CA SER A 324 16.05 3.26 -22.25
C SER A 324 15.86 3.12 -23.75
N GLU A 325 14.88 3.84 -24.28
CA GLU A 325 14.59 3.96 -25.71
C GLU A 325 14.08 5.38 -26.02
N ASP A 326 14.67 6.02 -27.02
CA ASP A 326 14.31 7.38 -27.44
C ASP A 326 13.19 7.39 -28.49
N GLY A 327 12.60 8.57 -28.71
CA GLY A 327 11.67 8.78 -29.82
C GLY A 327 10.23 8.40 -29.53
N VAL A 328 9.85 8.38 -28.24
CA VAL A 328 8.49 8.05 -27.81
C VAL A 328 7.58 9.25 -27.99
N LEU A 329 6.50 9.07 -28.75
CA LEU A 329 5.41 10.03 -28.82
C LEU A 329 4.17 9.43 -28.16
N GLY A 330 3.79 9.99 -27.02
CA GLY A 330 2.70 9.49 -26.20
C GLY A 330 1.29 9.91 -26.64
N SER A 331 0.32 9.58 -25.82
CA SER A 331 -1.12 9.79 -26.08
C SER A 331 -1.50 11.26 -26.30
N PHE A 332 -0.85 12.23 -25.62
CA PHE A 332 -1.15 13.65 -25.81
C PHE A 332 -0.90 14.07 -27.24
N TYR A 333 0.18 13.59 -27.87
CA TYR A 333 0.42 13.83 -29.29
C TYR A 333 -0.40 12.88 -30.17
N THR A 334 -0.29 11.58 -29.94
CA THR A 334 -0.77 10.56 -30.88
C THR A 334 -2.29 10.46 -30.96
N THR A 335 -3.00 10.77 -29.87
CA THR A 335 -4.45 10.64 -29.76
C THR A 335 -5.15 11.98 -29.61
N TYR A 336 -4.63 12.88 -28.77
CA TYR A 336 -5.43 14.03 -28.32
C TYR A 336 -5.20 15.32 -29.10
N THR A 337 -3.94 15.70 -29.35
CA THR A 337 -3.64 17.08 -29.81
C THR A 337 -3.08 17.15 -31.22
N LYS A 338 -2.22 16.20 -31.60
CA LYS A 338 -1.32 16.31 -32.78
C LYS A 338 -0.56 17.63 -32.82
N ASP A 339 -0.30 18.24 -31.65
CA ASP A 339 0.36 19.52 -31.58
C ASP A 339 1.82 19.41 -32.06
N PRO A 340 2.29 20.28 -32.97
CA PRO A 340 3.64 20.20 -33.52
C PRO A 340 4.75 20.28 -32.48
N VAL A 341 4.55 21.00 -31.37
CA VAL A 341 5.57 21.11 -30.33
C VAL A 341 5.80 19.76 -29.67
N LEU A 342 4.75 18.99 -29.38
CA LEU A 342 4.90 17.64 -28.84
C LEU A 342 5.52 16.70 -29.88
N GLY A 343 5.10 16.79 -31.14
CA GLY A 343 5.64 15.97 -32.23
C GLY A 343 7.13 16.16 -32.49
N ASN A 344 7.62 17.39 -32.31
CA ASN A 344 9.04 17.75 -32.47
C ASN A 344 9.89 17.46 -31.22
N ASN A 345 9.27 17.06 -30.11
CA ASN A 345 9.95 16.85 -28.84
C ASN A 345 9.55 15.51 -28.22
N PRO A 346 9.85 14.37 -28.87
CA PRO A 346 9.55 13.06 -28.31
C PRO A 346 10.24 12.83 -26.97
N ASP A 347 9.65 11.97 -26.13
CA ASP A 347 10.23 11.54 -24.86
C ASP A 347 11.21 10.37 -25.05
N THR A 348 12.01 10.12 -24.01
CA THR A 348 12.74 8.88 -23.80
C THR A 348 11.97 8.06 -22.77
N ILE A 349 11.69 6.78 -23.08
CA ILE A 349 11.18 5.85 -22.08
C ILE A 349 12.35 5.20 -21.36
N VAL A 350 12.34 5.25 -20.03
CA VAL A 350 13.29 4.55 -19.16
C VAL A 350 12.55 3.46 -18.39
N TRP A 351 13.14 2.27 -18.28
CA TRP A 351 12.63 1.19 -17.44
C TRP A 351 13.75 0.49 -16.68
N TYR A 352 13.36 -0.21 -15.61
CA TYR A 352 14.26 -0.78 -14.62
C TYR A 352 13.96 -2.27 -14.49
N GLU A 353 14.86 -3.11 -14.99
CA GLU A 353 14.73 -4.56 -14.95
C GLU A 353 15.16 -5.09 -13.59
N PRO A 354 14.30 -5.84 -12.85
CA PRO A 354 14.66 -6.42 -11.57
C PRO A 354 15.80 -7.43 -11.75
N THR A 355 16.76 -7.42 -10.83
CA THR A 355 17.87 -8.38 -10.83
C THR A 355 17.60 -9.62 -9.98
N ARG A 356 16.55 -9.58 -9.14
CA ARG A 356 16.07 -10.75 -8.39
C ARG A 356 15.52 -11.83 -9.31
N GLU A 357 15.56 -13.07 -8.83
CA GLU A 357 14.91 -14.18 -9.51
C GLU A 357 13.39 -14.08 -9.36
N TYR A 358 12.68 -14.15 -10.48
CA TYR A 358 11.23 -14.23 -10.51
C TYR A 358 10.78 -15.01 -11.75
N THR A 359 9.56 -15.53 -11.69
CA THR A 359 8.85 -16.03 -12.87
C THR A 359 7.60 -15.19 -13.09
N VAL A 360 7.20 -15.04 -14.36
CA VAL A 360 5.98 -14.32 -14.72
C VAL A 360 5.13 -15.14 -15.67
N GLU A 361 3.84 -15.19 -15.37
CA GLU A 361 2.81 -15.84 -16.17
C GLU A 361 1.70 -14.83 -16.49
N TYR A 362 1.18 -14.88 -17.71
CA TYR A 362 0.11 -13.99 -18.15
C TYR A 362 -1.17 -14.77 -18.35
N TYR A 363 -2.29 -14.22 -17.89
CA TYR A 363 -3.61 -14.80 -18.03
C TYR A 363 -4.51 -13.82 -18.76
N ASN A 364 -5.55 -14.34 -19.39
CA ASN A 364 -6.59 -13.50 -19.94
C ASN A 364 -7.33 -12.73 -18.80
N ARG A 365 -8.27 -11.87 -19.19
CA ARG A 365 -9.01 -11.00 -18.26
C ARG A 365 -9.91 -11.75 -17.26
N ALA A 366 -10.03 -13.07 -17.35
CA ALA A 366 -10.87 -13.91 -16.50
C ALA A 366 -10.18 -14.34 -15.18
N GLY A 367 -9.29 -13.51 -14.62
CA GLY A 367 -8.80 -13.63 -13.25
C GLY A 367 -8.03 -14.92 -12.95
N HIS A 368 -6.90 -15.13 -13.63
CA HIS A 368 -6.01 -16.28 -13.42
C HIS A 368 -6.65 -17.65 -13.71
N SER A 369 -7.70 -17.71 -14.55
CA SER A 369 -8.32 -18.96 -15.00
C SER A 369 -7.77 -19.41 -16.36
N GLY A 370 -7.65 -20.74 -16.53
CA GLY A 370 -7.14 -21.37 -17.75
C GLY A 370 -5.61 -21.46 -17.83
N ASP A 371 -5.09 -21.90 -18.97
CA ASP A 371 -3.66 -22.09 -19.17
C ASP A 371 -2.92 -20.74 -19.28
N PRO A 372 -1.76 -20.58 -18.64
CA PRO A 372 -0.96 -19.36 -18.75
C PRO A 372 -0.40 -19.17 -20.17
N ILE A 373 -0.36 -17.91 -20.59
CA ILE A 373 0.41 -17.46 -21.74
C ILE A 373 1.87 -17.34 -21.28
N THR A 374 2.69 -18.29 -21.71
CA THR A 374 4.12 -18.39 -21.36
C THR A 374 5.01 -17.60 -22.34
N GLY A 375 6.28 -17.38 -21.95
CA GLY A 375 7.29 -16.73 -22.80
C GLY A 375 7.24 -15.20 -22.82
N ARG A 376 6.37 -14.58 -22.02
CA ARG A 376 6.33 -13.12 -21.80
C ARG A 376 7.20 -12.73 -20.61
N THR A 377 7.67 -11.48 -20.61
CA THR A 377 8.41 -10.89 -19.47
C THR A 377 7.63 -9.70 -18.91
N LEU A 378 8.11 -9.02 -17.86
CA LEU A 378 7.46 -7.81 -17.36
C LEU A 378 7.50 -6.64 -18.36
N PHE A 379 8.40 -6.71 -19.35
CA PHE A 379 8.61 -5.68 -20.36
C PHE A 379 8.33 -6.24 -21.76
N SER A 380 7.44 -5.58 -22.49
CA SER A 380 7.16 -5.87 -23.89
C SER A 380 8.22 -5.27 -24.82
N THR A 381 8.19 -5.68 -26.08
CA THR A 381 8.97 -5.04 -27.15
C THR A 381 8.27 -3.82 -27.74
N ASN A 382 7.10 -3.42 -27.22
CA ASN A 382 6.37 -2.27 -27.72
C ASN A 382 7.10 -0.98 -27.35
N ASN A 383 6.91 0.05 -28.17
CA ASN A 383 7.37 1.40 -27.84
C ASN A 383 6.32 2.14 -26.99
N GLY A 384 6.77 3.05 -26.12
CA GLY A 384 5.94 3.84 -25.22
C GLY A 384 5.38 3.06 -24.04
N TYR A 385 4.35 3.59 -23.38
CA TYR A 385 3.95 3.12 -22.05
C TYR A 385 3.47 1.66 -21.98
N THR A 386 3.03 1.07 -23.11
CA THR A 386 2.71 -0.37 -23.18
C THR A 386 3.93 -1.30 -23.10
N LYS A 387 5.14 -0.74 -22.97
CA LYS A 387 6.35 -1.44 -22.51
C LYS A 387 6.06 -2.22 -21.23
N PHE A 388 5.35 -1.63 -20.28
CA PHE A 388 5.03 -2.27 -19.01
C PHE A 388 3.82 -3.21 -19.16
N LEU A 389 3.99 -4.48 -18.77
CA LEU A 389 2.95 -5.51 -18.68
C LEU A 389 2.12 -5.76 -19.95
N TYR A 390 2.57 -5.30 -21.12
CA TYR A 390 1.78 -5.34 -22.37
C TYR A 390 0.44 -4.59 -22.26
N GLY A 391 0.38 -3.57 -21.40
CA GLY A 391 -0.81 -2.77 -21.16
C GLY A 391 -1.86 -3.44 -20.27
N ASP A 392 -3.13 -3.24 -20.60
CA ASP A 392 -4.26 -3.55 -19.70
C ASP A 392 -4.99 -4.87 -20.03
N SER A 393 -4.46 -5.63 -20.97
CA SER A 393 -5.19 -6.77 -21.56
C SER A 393 -5.08 -8.07 -20.79
N TYR A 394 -4.26 -8.13 -19.74
CA TYR A 394 -3.93 -9.37 -19.05
C TYR A 394 -3.96 -9.21 -17.53
N THR A 395 -4.21 -10.32 -16.85
CA THR A 395 -3.81 -10.50 -15.46
C THR A 395 -2.40 -11.06 -15.45
N THR A 396 -1.49 -10.37 -14.75
CA THR A 396 -0.09 -10.81 -14.63
C THR A 396 0.12 -11.46 -13.28
N HIS A 397 0.66 -12.67 -13.23
CA HIS A 397 1.06 -13.34 -12.00
C HIS A 397 2.59 -13.46 -11.96
N ILE A 398 3.18 -12.87 -10.93
CA ILE A 398 4.63 -12.84 -10.69
C ILE A 398 4.90 -13.62 -9.40
N LYS A 399 5.81 -14.60 -9.47
CA LYS A 399 6.29 -15.36 -8.31
C LYS A 399 7.75 -15.02 -8.08
N THR A 400 8.13 -14.76 -6.83
CA THR A 400 9.46 -14.29 -6.45
C THR A 400 10.13 -15.29 -5.51
N ASN A 401 11.34 -14.97 -5.05
CA ASN A 401 12.09 -15.74 -4.05
C ASN A 401 12.23 -15.01 -2.70
N VAL A 402 11.33 -14.08 -2.37
CA VAL A 402 11.40 -13.25 -1.15
C VAL A 402 11.25 -14.08 0.13
N GLY A 403 10.31 -15.03 0.17
CA GLY A 403 10.07 -15.97 1.27
C GLY A 403 9.40 -15.36 2.51
N ASN A 404 8.58 -14.32 2.37
CA ASN A 404 7.93 -13.63 3.49
C ASN A 404 6.46 -14.01 3.72
N GLY A 405 5.89 -14.90 2.89
CA GLY A 405 4.51 -15.35 2.95
C GLY A 405 3.46 -14.32 2.50
N ARG A 406 3.88 -13.15 2.00
CA ARG A 406 2.98 -12.05 1.61
C ARG A 406 2.64 -12.14 0.13
N LYS A 407 1.35 -12.10 -0.20
CA LYS A 407 0.84 -12.15 -1.57
C LYS A 407 0.01 -10.91 -1.86
N LEU A 408 0.47 -10.12 -2.83
CA LEU A 408 -0.13 -8.85 -3.20
C LEU A 408 -1.02 -9.00 -4.44
N LEU A 409 -2.27 -8.55 -4.34
CA LEU A 409 -3.12 -8.27 -5.49
C LEU A 409 -3.18 -6.76 -5.75
N VAL A 410 -2.70 -6.33 -6.91
CA VAL A 410 -2.79 -4.95 -7.37
C VAL A 410 -3.97 -4.83 -8.33
N PHE A 411 -5.03 -4.16 -7.89
CA PHE A 411 -6.10 -3.69 -8.76
C PHE A 411 -5.73 -2.31 -9.31
N LYS A 412 -5.60 -2.21 -10.63
CA LYS A 412 -5.07 -1.02 -11.28
C LYS A 412 -5.90 -0.53 -12.48
N ASP A 413 -5.70 0.74 -12.83
CA ASP A 413 -5.84 1.23 -14.21
C ASP A 413 -4.46 1.31 -14.88
N SER A 414 -4.37 1.95 -16.05
CA SER A 414 -3.13 1.96 -16.82
C SER A 414 -1.92 2.52 -16.05
N TYR A 415 -2.08 3.45 -15.11
CA TYR A 415 -0.96 3.95 -14.31
C TYR A 415 -0.24 2.83 -13.54
N GLY A 416 -0.98 1.84 -13.05
CA GLY A 416 -0.41 0.74 -12.27
C GLY A 416 0.47 -0.23 -13.07
N ASN A 417 0.50 -0.14 -14.40
CA ASN A 417 1.31 -1.05 -15.24
C ASN A 417 2.80 -0.98 -14.88
N ALA A 418 3.31 0.21 -14.54
CA ALA A 418 4.72 0.41 -14.22
C ALA A 418 5.11 -0.01 -12.79
N LEU A 419 4.16 -0.38 -11.92
CA LEU A 419 4.44 -0.71 -10.51
C LEU A 419 5.12 -2.08 -10.36
N ALA A 420 4.66 -3.06 -11.13
CA ALA A 420 4.96 -4.47 -10.91
C ALA A 420 6.46 -4.81 -10.82
N PRO A 421 7.35 -4.27 -11.67
CA PRO A 421 8.78 -4.56 -11.58
C PRO A 421 9.39 -4.21 -10.23
N PHE A 422 8.95 -3.11 -9.59
CA PHE A 422 9.55 -2.63 -8.35
C PHE A 422 9.13 -3.42 -7.12
N LEU A 423 8.04 -4.17 -7.21
CA LEU A 423 7.49 -4.94 -6.08
C LEU A 423 8.08 -6.36 -5.98
N VAL A 424 8.91 -6.77 -6.96
CA VAL A 424 9.55 -8.11 -7.00
C VAL A 424 10.39 -8.40 -5.76
N GLY A 425 10.97 -7.37 -5.13
CA GLY A 425 11.74 -7.51 -3.87
C GLY A 425 10.91 -7.43 -2.59
N SER A 426 9.58 -7.34 -2.70
CA SER A 426 8.69 -6.98 -1.58
C SER A 426 7.69 -8.07 -1.20
N PHE A 427 7.26 -8.91 -2.14
CA PHE A 427 6.21 -9.91 -1.94
C PHE A 427 6.59 -11.25 -2.57
N ASP A 428 6.10 -12.36 -2.00
CA ASP A 428 6.29 -13.71 -2.54
C ASP A 428 5.55 -13.91 -3.86
N GLU A 429 4.32 -13.40 -3.93
CA GLU A 429 3.50 -13.42 -5.14
C GLU A 429 2.89 -12.04 -5.37
N ILE A 430 2.88 -11.59 -6.62
CA ILE A 430 2.30 -10.33 -7.05
C ILE A 430 1.38 -10.63 -8.22
N ILE A 431 0.08 -10.40 -8.02
CA ILE A 431 -0.93 -10.50 -9.06
C ILE A 431 -1.36 -9.08 -9.44
N VAL A 432 -1.26 -8.74 -10.72
CA VAL A 432 -1.67 -7.43 -11.22
C VAL A 432 -2.84 -7.60 -12.16
N ALA A 433 -3.97 -6.97 -11.83
CA ALA A 433 -5.22 -7.08 -12.56
C ALA A 433 -5.82 -5.70 -12.83
N ASP A 434 -6.34 -5.51 -14.04
CA ASP A 434 -7.06 -4.29 -14.36
C ASP A 434 -8.50 -4.35 -13.84
N TYR A 435 -8.87 -3.46 -12.92
CA TYR A 435 -10.19 -3.51 -12.30
C TYR A 435 -11.35 -3.24 -13.27
N ARG A 436 -11.09 -2.64 -14.43
CA ARG A 436 -12.12 -2.40 -15.47
C ARG A 436 -12.49 -3.68 -16.21
N TYR A 437 -11.59 -4.65 -16.22
CA TYR A 437 -11.68 -5.84 -17.05
C TYR A 437 -11.69 -7.15 -16.26
N PHE A 438 -11.37 -7.11 -14.96
CA PHE A 438 -11.39 -8.28 -14.10
C PHE A 438 -12.79 -8.89 -14.02
N GLN A 439 -12.91 -10.17 -14.37
CA GLN A 439 -14.20 -10.85 -14.51
C GLN A 439 -14.54 -11.83 -13.39
N ALA A 440 -13.54 -12.24 -12.60
CA ALA A 440 -13.74 -13.14 -11.47
C ALA A 440 -14.40 -12.40 -10.30
N ASP A 441 -15.09 -13.15 -9.44
CA ASP A 441 -15.51 -12.63 -8.14
C ASP A 441 -14.26 -12.36 -7.28
N VAL A 442 -14.20 -11.17 -6.70
CA VAL A 442 -12.98 -10.69 -6.05
C VAL A 442 -12.76 -11.40 -4.72
N SER A 443 -13.83 -11.66 -3.98
CA SER A 443 -13.78 -12.28 -2.65
C SER A 443 -13.37 -13.74 -2.76
N ASP A 444 -13.97 -14.47 -3.71
CA ASP A 444 -13.57 -15.84 -4.04
C ASP A 444 -12.12 -15.88 -4.52
N PHE A 445 -11.74 -14.98 -5.43
CA PHE A 445 -10.38 -14.94 -5.95
C PHE A 445 -9.32 -14.70 -4.87
N ILE A 446 -9.59 -13.76 -3.96
CA ILE A 446 -8.70 -13.46 -2.81
C ILE A 446 -8.53 -14.70 -1.93
N ALA A 447 -9.62 -15.41 -1.63
CA ALA A 447 -9.59 -16.62 -0.82
C ALA A 447 -8.85 -17.77 -1.52
N GLU A 448 -9.15 -18.01 -2.81
CA GLU A 448 -8.55 -19.10 -3.61
C GLU A 448 -7.04 -18.92 -3.81
N GLN A 449 -6.59 -17.70 -4.07
CA GLN A 449 -5.17 -17.41 -4.28
C GLN A 449 -4.40 -17.20 -2.96
N GLY A 450 -5.12 -17.07 -1.83
CA GLY A 450 -4.54 -16.80 -0.53
C GLY A 450 -3.90 -15.41 -0.45
N ILE A 451 -4.57 -14.41 -1.02
CA ILE A 451 -4.09 -13.02 -1.04
C ILE A 451 -4.06 -12.46 0.39
N THR A 452 -2.92 -11.89 0.79
CA THR A 452 -2.74 -11.26 2.11
C THR A 452 -2.85 -9.75 2.05
N ASP A 453 -2.64 -9.18 0.87
CA ASP A 453 -2.52 -7.75 0.64
C ASP A 453 -3.23 -7.35 -0.66
N VAL A 454 -4.08 -6.34 -0.61
CA VAL A 454 -4.76 -5.77 -1.79
C VAL A 454 -4.41 -4.30 -1.90
N CYS A 455 -3.85 -3.88 -3.04
CA CYS A 455 -3.57 -2.48 -3.33
C CYS A 455 -4.43 -1.99 -4.50
N PHE A 456 -5.22 -0.95 -4.27
CA PHE A 456 -5.94 -0.22 -5.30
C PHE A 456 -5.07 0.91 -5.85
N SER A 457 -4.44 0.71 -7.01
CA SER A 457 -3.71 1.74 -7.74
C SER A 457 -4.64 2.48 -8.69
N ILE A 458 -5.06 3.69 -8.34
CA ILE A 458 -6.11 4.42 -9.07
C ILE A 458 -5.58 5.79 -9.50
N ALA A 459 -5.56 6.10 -10.80
CA ALA A 459 -5.20 7.44 -11.26
C ALA A 459 -6.16 8.51 -10.74
N ALA A 460 -5.72 9.77 -10.67
CA ALA A 460 -6.49 10.87 -10.06
C ALA A 460 -7.94 10.99 -10.58
N PHE A 461 -8.14 10.83 -11.90
CA PHE A 461 -9.49 10.82 -12.49
C PHE A 461 -10.31 9.60 -12.09
N GLY A 462 -9.67 8.45 -11.91
CA GLY A 462 -10.27 7.25 -11.34
C GLY A 462 -10.74 7.48 -9.91
N VAL A 463 -9.93 8.12 -9.06
CA VAL A 463 -10.29 8.43 -7.66
C VAL A 463 -11.57 9.27 -7.60
N SER A 464 -11.78 10.20 -8.53
CA SER A 464 -12.99 11.03 -8.53
C SER A 464 -14.25 10.30 -9.06
N ASN A 465 -14.10 9.15 -9.71
CA ASN A 465 -15.16 8.43 -10.41
C ASN A 465 -15.23 6.94 -10.05
N PHE A 466 -14.50 6.48 -9.03
CA PHE A 466 -14.41 5.08 -8.69
C PHE A 466 -15.78 4.55 -8.25
N LYS A 467 -16.17 3.40 -8.80
CA LYS A 467 -17.50 2.80 -8.56
C LYS A 467 -17.42 1.48 -7.79
N GLY A 468 -16.24 1.13 -7.28
CA GLY A 468 -15.97 -0.18 -6.69
C GLY A 468 -15.71 -1.26 -7.73
N LEU A 469 -15.41 -2.46 -7.22
CA LEU A 469 -15.32 -3.68 -8.00
C LEU A 469 -16.70 -4.33 -8.09
N LYS A 470 -16.91 -5.21 -9.08
CA LYS A 470 -18.06 -6.11 -9.05
C LYS A 470 -17.79 -7.16 -7.98
N ILE A 471 -18.48 -7.03 -6.86
CA ILE A 471 -18.57 -8.07 -5.82
C ILE A 471 -19.99 -8.60 -5.95
N ASN A 472 -20.16 -9.88 -6.29
CA ASN A 472 -21.49 -10.47 -6.33
C ASN A 472 -21.84 -10.93 -4.92
N TYR A 473 -22.77 -10.21 -4.28
CA TYR A 473 -23.34 -10.58 -2.97
C TYR A 473 -24.15 -11.87 -3.00
#